data_AF-A0A952U9D3-F1
#
_entry.id   AF-A0A952U9D3-F1
#
_cell.length_a   1.000
_cell.length_b   1.000
_cell.length_c   1.000
_cell.angle_alpha   90.00
_cell.angle_beta   90.00
_cell.angle_gamma   90.00
#
_symmetry.space_group_name_H-M   'P 1'
#
loop_
_entity.id
_entity.type
_entity.pdbx_description
1 polymer ?
#
loop_
_entity_poly.entity_id
_entity_poly.type
_entity_poly.pdbx_seq_one_letter_code
_entity_poly.pdbx_strand_id
1 'polypeptide(L)'
;MSARHPLAQREISRVSTIPRFFRRLTEVRSILGYAALIHLGFFAASMLLYSRRQSILNAFLAPFLTPFGLPLAAAGLHSILYWAMLIGVSNMFTTILCRDLNSHSWQMLRLTPFSGTEIMLAKMNAMRLTWQPILTALIVMRILASLSLPLTTALESQNSTTVDYIQLVLFIFQPIVDGFLAVSLSALSASLFPNALWSRLLSYTLLGLVLGGLGLINSLWLIFTSVMGPLAGLLTPLGHWSLLAVSLMPIHHPETEVIHLAVMTALHVIIPLLVAVISFRVAVRLANQRM
;
A
#
# COMPACT_ATOMS: atom_id res chain seq x y z
N MET A 1 0.97 10.65 -19.79
CA MET A 1 1.26 12.09 -19.63
C MET A 1 2.73 12.27 -19.29
N SER A 2 3.48 13.08 -20.05
CA SER A 2 4.93 13.27 -19.84
C SER A 2 5.22 14.09 -18.57
N ALA A 3 6.37 13.84 -17.92
CA ALA A 3 6.87 14.67 -16.82
C ALA A 3 7.17 16.12 -17.26
N ARG A 4 7.33 16.36 -18.57
CA ARG A 4 7.52 17.69 -19.15
C ARG A 4 6.20 18.44 -19.41
N HIS A 5 5.04 17.87 -19.04
CA HIS A 5 3.77 18.54 -19.24
C HIS A 5 3.69 19.82 -18.38
N PRO A 6 3.31 20.98 -18.95
CA PRO A 6 3.37 22.27 -18.24
C PRO A 6 2.52 22.27 -16.96
N LEU A 7 1.33 21.67 -16.99
CA LEU A 7 0.52 21.49 -15.78
C LEU A 7 1.21 20.63 -14.72
N ALA A 8 1.88 19.53 -15.11
CA ALA A 8 2.58 18.68 -14.15
C ALA A 8 3.75 19.44 -13.49
N GLN A 9 4.50 20.23 -14.27
CA GLN A 9 5.58 21.06 -13.75
C GLN A 9 5.09 22.14 -12.77
N ARG A 10 3.97 22.81 -13.11
CA ARG A 10 3.29 23.75 -12.20
C ARG A 10 2.92 23.09 -10.89
N GLU A 11 2.38 21.87 -10.92
CA GLU A 11 2.01 21.19 -9.70
C GLU A 11 3.26 20.81 -8.88
N ILE A 12 4.28 20.21 -9.50
CA ILE A 12 5.52 19.80 -8.82
C ILE A 12 6.16 20.95 -8.05
N SER A 13 6.19 22.17 -8.61
CA SER A 13 6.75 23.34 -7.92
C SER A 13 5.93 23.81 -6.72
N ARG A 14 4.66 23.40 -6.63
CA ARG A 14 3.70 23.76 -5.58
C ARG A 14 3.49 22.64 -4.56
N VAL A 15 4.06 21.47 -4.80
CA VAL A 15 4.00 20.32 -3.92
C VAL A 15 5.00 20.47 -2.78
N SER A 16 4.54 20.25 -1.54
CA SER A 16 5.44 20.09 -0.40
C SER A 16 6.31 18.84 -0.55
N THR A 17 7.62 18.98 -0.37
CA THR A 17 8.54 17.85 -0.37
C THR A 17 8.23 16.88 0.77
N ILE A 18 8.42 15.58 0.53
CA ILE A 18 8.33 14.53 1.55
C ILE A 18 9.19 14.92 2.78
N PRO A 19 8.69 14.77 4.02
CA PRO A 19 9.47 15.05 5.22
C PRO A 19 10.81 14.29 5.21
N ARG A 20 11.88 14.94 5.69
CA ARG A 20 13.25 14.38 5.62
C ARG A 20 13.37 12.98 6.22
N PHE A 21 12.62 12.69 7.29
CA PHE A 21 12.59 11.37 7.92
C PHE A 21 12.12 10.27 6.95
N PHE A 22 10.97 10.46 6.29
CA PHE A 22 10.47 9.53 5.30
C PHE A 22 11.38 9.42 4.09
N ARG A 23 12.06 10.51 3.71
CA ARG A 23 13.05 10.48 2.62
C ARG A 23 14.23 9.54 2.95
N ARG A 24 14.73 9.54 4.19
CA ARG A 24 15.79 8.60 4.61
C ARG A 24 15.31 7.14 4.52
N LEU A 25 14.05 6.89 4.83
CA LEU A 25 13.43 5.57 4.69
C LEU A 25 13.20 5.13 3.23
N THR A 26 13.51 5.96 2.23
CA THR A 26 13.48 5.53 0.81
C THR A 26 14.76 4.88 0.33
N GLU A 27 15.85 5.03 1.09
CA GLU A 27 17.13 4.42 0.75
C GLU A 27 17.16 2.98 1.27
N VAL A 28 17.40 2.02 0.38
CA VAL A 28 17.45 0.58 0.73
C VAL A 28 18.43 0.31 1.87
N ARG A 29 19.60 0.98 1.86
CA ARG A 29 20.60 0.86 2.93
C ARG A 29 20.07 1.31 4.28
N SER A 30 19.36 2.44 4.31
CA SER A 30 18.74 2.97 5.52
C SER A 30 17.65 2.03 6.03
N ILE A 31 16.79 1.51 5.15
CA ILE A 31 15.76 0.52 5.51
C ILE A 31 16.39 -0.73 6.13
N LEU A 32 17.41 -1.31 5.49
CA LEU A 32 18.10 -2.50 5.99
C LEU A 32 18.77 -2.22 7.34
N GLY A 33 19.39 -1.05 7.50
CA GLY A 33 19.98 -0.61 8.76
C GLY A 33 18.94 -0.50 9.87
N TYR A 34 17.79 0.13 9.61
CA TYR A 34 16.69 0.20 10.59
C TYR A 34 16.09 -1.18 10.89
N ALA A 35 15.94 -2.05 9.87
CA ALA A 35 15.45 -3.41 10.06
C ALA A 35 16.39 -4.21 10.96
N ALA A 36 17.70 -4.07 10.76
CA ALA A 36 18.72 -4.71 11.60
C ALA A 36 18.68 -4.20 13.03
N LEU A 37 18.51 -2.89 13.25
CA LEU A 37 18.38 -2.31 14.59
C LEU A 37 17.12 -2.79 15.31
N ILE A 38 15.98 -2.83 14.59
CA ILE A 38 14.72 -3.36 15.12
C ILE A 38 14.87 -4.84 15.47
N HIS A 39 15.45 -5.63 14.57
CA HIS A 39 15.71 -7.04 14.81
C HIS A 39 16.62 -7.25 16.03
N LEU A 40 17.71 -6.50 16.15
CA LEU A 40 18.63 -6.59 17.30
C LEU A 40 17.93 -6.23 18.62
N GLY A 41 17.09 -5.18 18.61
CA GLY A 41 16.30 -4.79 19.78
C GLY A 41 15.32 -5.88 20.22
N PHE A 42 14.58 -6.46 19.27
CA PHE A 42 13.68 -7.58 19.57
C PHE A 42 14.44 -8.84 19.95
N PHE A 43 15.58 -9.16 19.33
CA PHE A 43 16.44 -10.28 19.71
C PHE A 43 16.89 -10.15 21.18
N ALA A 44 17.36 -8.97 21.59
CA ALA A 44 17.75 -8.72 22.97
C ALA A 44 16.56 -8.87 23.94
N ALA A 45 15.38 -8.35 23.58
CA ALA A 45 14.16 -8.52 24.36
C ALA A 45 13.74 -10.00 24.46
N SER A 46 13.82 -10.76 23.37
CA SER A 46 13.54 -12.20 23.34
C SER A 46 14.46 -12.96 24.29
N MET A 47 15.77 -12.65 24.29
CA MET A 47 16.73 -13.26 25.21
C MET A 47 16.38 -13.02 26.68
N LEU A 48 16.01 -11.78 27.02
CA LEU A 48 15.58 -11.41 28.38
C LEU A 48 14.28 -12.13 28.79
N LEU A 49 13.32 -12.26 27.89
CA LEU A 49 12.02 -12.90 28.19
C LEU A 49 12.10 -14.43 28.22
N TYR A 50 12.97 -15.02 27.39
CA TYR A 50 13.26 -16.45 27.44
C TYR A 50 13.78 -16.87 28.82
N SER A 51 14.63 -16.05 29.43
CA SER A 51 15.12 -16.27 30.80
C SER A 51 14.03 -16.21 31.88
N ARG A 52 12.90 -15.55 31.62
CA ARG A 52 11.79 -15.35 32.57
C ARG A 52 10.61 -16.33 32.41
N ARG A 53 10.72 -17.32 31.51
CA ARG A 53 9.70 -18.38 31.23
C ARG A 53 8.27 -17.85 30.98
N GLN A 54 8.11 -16.68 30.37
CA GLN A 54 6.78 -16.19 29.98
C GLN A 54 6.33 -16.84 28.66
N SER A 55 5.46 -17.85 28.73
CA SER A 55 5.13 -18.71 27.58
C SER A 55 4.53 -17.94 26.38
N ILE A 56 3.63 -17.00 26.64
CA ILE A 56 2.89 -16.28 25.58
C ILE A 56 3.80 -15.28 24.86
N LEU A 57 4.53 -14.43 25.61
CA LEU A 57 5.44 -13.44 25.02
C LEU A 57 6.62 -14.10 24.29
N ASN A 58 7.10 -15.23 24.80
CA ASN A 58 8.15 -16.00 24.13
C ASN A 58 7.69 -16.52 22.77
N ALA A 59 6.42 -16.91 22.60
CA ALA A 59 5.90 -17.36 21.31
C ALA A 59 5.90 -16.25 20.26
N PHE A 60 5.52 -15.03 20.62
CA PHE A 60 5.52 -13.88 19.70
C PHE A 60 6.93 -13.41 19.30
N LEU A 61 7.88 -13.55 20.22
CA LEU A 61 9.24 -13.03 20.06
C LEU A 61 10.26 -14.09 19.61
N ALA A 62 9.86 -15.37 19.61
CA ALA A 62 10.66 -16.48 19.11
C ALA A 62 11.21 -16.27 17.68
N PRO A 63 10.45 -15.71 16.71
CA PRO A 63 10.99 -15.47 15.37
C PRO A 63 12.23 -14.57 15.37
N PHE A 64 12.33 -13.64 16.32
CA PHE A 64 13.47 -12.75 16.45
C PHE A 64 14.71 -13.40 17.02
N LEU A 65 14.63 -14.59 17.62
CA LEU A 65 15.79 -15.40 18.00
C LEU A 65 16.39 -16.17 16.81
N THR A 66 15.73 -16.12 15.66
CA THR A 66 16.11 -16.83 14.44
C THR A 66 16.47 -15.85 13.32
N PRO A 67 17.08 -16.32 12.23
CA PRO A 67 17.32 -15.49 11.04
C PRO A 67 16.03 -14.89 10.43
N PHE A 68 14.86 -15.43 10.77
CA PHE A 68 13.56 -14.93 10.29
C PHE A 68 13.13 -13.60 10.91
N GLY A 69 13.75 -13.17 12.02
CA GLY A 69 13.42 -11.91 12.66
C GLY A 69 13.73 -10.67 11.83
N LEU A 70 14.77 -10.72 11.00
CA LEU A 70 15.15 -9.60 10.13
C LEU A 70 14.13 -9.39 8.99
N PRO A 71 13.70 -10.43 8.23
CA PRO A 71 12.56 -10.33 7.32
C PRO A 71 11.30 -9.77 7.97
N LEU A 72 10.98 -10.20 9.20
CA LEU A 72 9.81 -9.71 9.92
C LEU A 72 9.92 -8.22 10.29
N ALA A 73 11.10 -7.78 10.74
CA ALA A 73 11.39 -6.37 10.99
C ALA A 73 11.30 -5.51 9.71
N ALA A 74 11.84 -6.01 8.60
CA ALA A 74 11.75 -5.36 7.30
C ALA A 74 10.29 -5.27 6.82
N ALA A 75 9.49 -6.32 7.03
CA ALA A 75 8.07 -6.32 6.70
C ALA A 75 7.29 -5.26 7.50
N GLY A 76 7.59 -5.11 8.80
CA GLY A 76 7.02 -4.05 9.64
C GLY A 76 7.38 -2.64 9.15
N LEU A 77 8.64 -2.39 8.80
CA LEU A 77 9.09 -1.11 8.23
C LEU A 77 8.42 -0.81 6.89
N HIS A 78 8.30 -1.82 6.02
CA HIS A 78 7.56 -1.70 4.77
C HIS A 78 6.10 -1.31 5.02
N SER A 79 5.42 -1.90 6.00
CA SER A 79 4.04 -1.54 6.33
C SER A 79 3.89 -0.12 6.82
N ILE A 80 4.83 0.37 7.65
CA ILE A 80 4.86 1.78 8.07
C ILE A 80 5.03 2.69 6.84
N LEU A 81 5.96 2.36 5.95
CA LEU A 81 6.20 3.12 4.72
C LEU A 81 4.99 3.10 3.78
N TYR A 82 4.33 1.96 3.65
CA TYR A 82 3.14 1.77 2.83
C TYR A 82 1.98 2.64 3.33
N TRP A 83 1.68 2.58 4.64
CA TRP A 83 0.62 3.42 5.21
C TRP A 83 0.96 4.91 5.19
N ALA A 84 2.23 5.27 5.46
CA ALA A 84 2.69 6.64 5.33
C ALA A 84 2.55 7.16 3.89
N MET A 85 2.83 6.32 2.89
CA MET A 85 2.58 6.64 1.49
C MET A 85 1.10 6.90 1.25
N LEU A 86 0.20 5.99 1.65
CA LEU A 86 -1.23 6.16 1.38
C LEU A 86 -1.83 7.39 2.07
N ILE A 87 -1.52 7.61 3.35
CA ILE A 87 -1.98 8.77 4.12
C ILE A 87 -1.41 10.06 3.54
N GLY A 88 -0.10 10.08 3.27
CA GLY A 88 0.58 11.21 2.68
C GLY A 88 0.05 11.51 1.28
N VAL A 89 -0.25 10.46 0.50
CA VAL A 89 -0.81 10.61 -0.83
C VAL A 89 -2.16 11.28 -0.78
N SER A 90 -3.00 10.77 0.11
CA SER A 90 -4.35 11.28 0.29
C SER A 90 -4.36 12.72 0.80
N ASN A 91 -3.59 13.01 1.86
CA ASN A 91 -3.48 14.35 2.43
C ASN A 91 -3.09 15.39 1.38
N MET A 92 -2.05 15.08 0.61
CA MET A 92 -1.46 16.02 -0.32
C MET A 92 -2.36 16.24 -1.53
N PHE A 93 -2.96 15.18 -2.08
CA PHE A 93 -3.86 15.30 -3.23
C PHE A 93 -5.12 16.09 -2.87
N THR A 94 -5.73 15.79 -1.72
CA THR A 94 -6.85 16.56 -1.18
C THR A 94 -6.47 18.04 -1.01
N THR A 95 -5.31 18.33 -0.43
CA THR A 95 -4.86 19.71 -0.22
C THR A 95 -4.71 20.48 -1.54
N ILE A 96 -4.11 19.86 -2.55
CA ILE A 96 -3.95 20.47 -3.88
C ILE A 96 -5.31 20.77 -4.50
N LEU A 97 -6.23 19.80 -4.48
CA LEU A 97 -7.51 19.95 -5.15
C LEU A 97 -8.43 20.91 -4.39
N CYS A 98 -8.54 20.81 -3.06
CA CYS A 98 -9.30 21.76 -2.24
C CYS A 98 -8.76 23.19 -2.38
N ARG A 99 -7.43 23.38 -2.40
CA ARG A 99 -6.84 24.70 -2.64
C ARG A 99 -7.31 25.27 -3.98
N ASP A 100 -7.23 24.47 -5.04
CA ASP A 100 -7.56 24.97 -6.37
C ASP A 100 -9.06 25.22 -6.55
N LEU A 101 -9.92 24.43 -5.90
CA LEU A 101 -11.37 24.65 -5.85
C LEU A 101 -11.75 25.88 -5.02
N ASN A 102 -11.11 26.11 -3.87
CA ASN A 102 -11.41 27.24 -2.98
C ASN A 102 -10.85 28.57 -3.50
N SER A 103 -9.70 28.54 -4.19
CA SER A 103 -9.05 29.75 -4.69
C SER A 103 -9.55 30.17 -6.08
N HIS A 104 -10.62 29.56 -6.57
CA HIS A 104 -11.11 29.66 -7.95
C HIS A 104 -10.07 29.37 -9.05
N SER A 105 -8.93 28.73 -8.71
CA SER A 105 -7.88 28.47 -9.70
C SER A 105 -8.22 27.27 -10.59
N TRP A 106 -9.14 26.41 -10.15
CA TRP A 106 -9.71 25.36 -10.99
C TRP A 106 -10.43 25.94 -12.20
N GLN A 107 -11.23 26.99 -12.02
CA GLN A 107 -11.94 27.70 -13.10
C GLN A 107 -10.93 28.33 -14.06
N MET A 108 -9.88 28.98 -13.53
CA MET A 108 -8.81 29.54 -14.36
C MET A 108 -8.07 28.47 -15.18
N LEU A 109 -7.82 27.30 -14.60
CA LEU A 109 -7.18 26.18 -15.32
C LEU A 109 -8.06 25.68 -16.48
N ARG A 110 -9.39 25.78 -16.38
CA ARG A 110 -10.30 25.40 -17.47
C ARG A 110 -10.40 26.42 -18.61
N LEU A 111 -9.85 27.62 -18.44
CA LEU A 111 -9.68 28.59 -19.54
C LEU A 111 -8.50 28.21 -20.45
N THR A 112 -7.64 27.31 -19.99
CA THR A 112 -6.57 26.74 -20.82
C THR A 112 -7.15 25.69 -21.78
N PRO A 113 -6.45 25.31 -22.87
CA PRO A 113 -6.93 24.29 -23.79
C PRO A 113 -6.98 22.86 -23.20
N PHE A 114 -6.64 22.68 -21.91
CA PHE A 114 -6.58 21.39 -21.26
C PHE A 114 -7.95 20.95 -20.73
N SER A 115 -8.29 19.68 -20.97
CA SER A 115 -9.53 19.11 -20.44
C SER A 115 -9.49 18.95 -18.91
N GLY A 116 -10.64 18.92 -18.24
CA GLY A 116 -10.71 18.67 -16.80
C GLY A 116 -10.04 17.34 -16.39
N THR A 117 -10.16 16.32 -17.24
CA THR A 117 -9.48 15.03 -17.06
C THR A 117 -7.96 15.18 -17.13
N GLU A 118 -7.46 15.96 -18.10
CA GLU A 118 -6.03 16.21 -18.26
C GLU A 118 -5.44 17.01 -17.09
N ILE A 119 -6.19 18.00 -16.59
CA ILE A 119 -5.82 18.74 -15.37
C ILE A 119 -5.70 17.79 -14.18
N MET A 120 -6.67 16.88 -14.00
CA MET A 120 -6.65 15.90 -12.92
C MET A 120 -5.49 14.91 -13.06
N LEU A 121 -5.22 14.41 -14.27
CA LEU A 121 -4.09 13.55 -14.57
C LEU A 121 -2.74 14.25 -14.35
N ALA A 122 -2.65 15.56 -14.61
CA ALA A 122 -1.46 16.36 -14.33
C ALA A 122 -1.13 16.37 -12.84
N LYS A 123 -2.15 16.61 -12.01
CA LYS A 123 -2.05 16.59 -10.55
C LYS A 123 -1.63 15.22 -10.05
N MET A 124 -2.24 14.16 -10.59
CA MET A 124 -1.88 12.78 -10.26
C MET A 124 -0.44 12.45 -10.66
N ASN A 125 0.04 12.93 -11.81
CA ASN A 125 1.40 12.68 -12.24
C ASN A 125 2.43 13.44 -11.38
N ALA A 126 2.17 14.69 -11.00
CA ALA A 126 3.00 15.42 -10.04
C ALA A 126 3.06 14.71 -8.69
N MET A 127 1.93 14.14 -8.28
CA MET A 127 1.83 13.34 -7.08
C MET A 127 2.68 12.07 -7.15
N ARG A 128 2.53 11.32 -8.24
CA ARG A 128 3.32 10.12 -8.53
C ARG A 128 4.82 10.43 -8.46
N LEU A 129 5.27 11.49 -9.11
CA LEU A 129 6.70 11.87 -9.13
C LEU A 129 7.23 12.20 -7.73
N THR A 130 6.41 12.83 -6.90
CA THR A 130 6.80 13.17 -5.52
C THR A 130 6.97 11.92 -4.67
N TRP A 131 6.06 10.95 -4.79
CA TRP A 131 6.04 9.73 -3.98
C TRP A 131 6.74 8.53 -4.63
N GLN A 132 7.25 8.69 -5.84
CA GLN A 132 7.94 7.65 -6.59
C GLN A 132 9.10 7.01 -5.80
N PRO A 133 9.95 7.76 -5.05
CA PRO A 133 11.01 7.15 -4.26
C PRO A 133 10.48 6.16 -3.20
N ILE A 134 9.38 6.50 -2.52
CA ILE A 134 8.76 5.60 -1.54
C ILE A 134 8.14 4.40 -2.25
N LEU A 135 7.44 4.61 -3.36
CA LEU A 135 6.87 3.51 -4.15
C LEU A 135 7.95 2.55 -4.65
N THR A 136 9.08 3.07 -5.13
CA THR A 136 10.24 2.26 -5.54
C THR A 136 10.80 1.47 -4.37
N ALA A 137 10.96 2.10 -3.20
CA ALA A 137 11.44 1.40 -2.00
C ALA A 137 10.49 0.27 -1.57
N LEU A 138 9.17 0.49 -1.63
CA LEU A 138 8.15 -0.53 -1.37
C LEU A 138 8.28 -1.71 -2.35
N ILE A 139 8.35 -1.42 -3.66
CA ILE A 139 8.50 -2.44 -4.70
C ILE A 139 9.80 -3.24 -4.48
N VAL A 140 10.93 -2.58 -4.21
CA VAL A 140 12.20 -3.26 -3.95
C VAL A 140 12.11 -4.15 -2.72
N MET A 141 11.51 -3.68 -1.62
CA MET A 141 11.30 -4.51 -0.43
C MET A 141 10.39 -5.72 -0.71
N ARG A 142 9.35 -5.55 -1.53
CA ARG A 142 8.48 -6.68 -1.94
C ARG A 142 9.21 -7.68 -2.83
N ILE A 143 10.07 -7.21 -3.73
CA ILE A 143 10.95 -8.08 -4.54
C ILE A 143 11.93 -8.82 -3.63
N LEU A 144 12.57 -8.14 -2.67
CA LEU A 144 13.47 -8.79 -1.73
C LEU A 144 12.75 -9.81 -0.84
N ALA A 145 11.55 -9.48 -0.36
CA ALA A 145 10.70 -10.42 0.37
C ALA A 145 10.29 -11.60 -0.51
N SER A 146 10.00 -11.39 -1.79
CA SER A 146 9.66 -12.46 -2.71
C SER A 146 10.77 -13.49 -2.93
N LEU A 147 12.04 -13.11 -2.72
CA LEU A 147 13.17 -14.04 -2.81
C LEU A 147 13.15 -15.11 -1.71
N SER A 148 12.37 -14.94 -0.63
CA SER A 148 12.21 -16.00 0.37
C SER A 148 11.44 -17.19 -0.15
N LEU A 149 10.52 -17.01 -1.12
CA LEU A 149 9.70 -18.07 -1.71
C LEU A 149 10.51 -19.14 -2.48
N PRO A 150 11.38 -18.79 -3.45
CA PRO A 150 12.22 -19.79 -4.10
C PRO A 150 13.19 -20.47 -3.13
N LEU A 151 13.58 -19.78 -2.05
CA LEU A 151 14.39 -20.36 -1.00
C LEU A 151 13.62 -21.43 -0.20
N THR A 152 12.36 -21.16 0.15
CA THR A 152 11.49 -22.13 0.85
C THR A 152 11.10 -23.30 -0.06
N THR A 153 10.77 -23.05 -1.33
CA THR A 153 10.43 -24.15 -2.26
C THR A 153 11.63 -25.03 -2.58
N ALA A 154 12.83 -24.46 -2.70
CA ALA A 154 14.08 -25.23 -2.86
C ALA A 154 14.39 -26.11 -1.63
N LEU A 155 14.02 -25.65 -0.42
CA LEU A 155 14.19 -26.43 0.81
C LEU A 155 13.15 -27.55 0.95
N GLU A 156 11.93 -27.36 0.44
CA GLU A 156 10.84 -28.34 0.55
C GLU A 156 10.75 -29.34 -0.61
N SER A 157 11.63 -29.24 -1.62
CA SER A 157 11.60 -30.07 -2.85
C SER A 157 10.27 -30.04 -3.62
N GLN A 158 9.45 -29.00 -3.41
CA GLN A 158 8.19 -28.83 -4.11
C GLN A 158 8.40 -28.14 -5.46
N ASN A 159 7.70 -28.62 -6.49
CA ASN A 159 7.65 -27.93 -7.78
C ASN A 159 6.84 -26.64 -7.62
N SER A 160 7.50 -25.48 -7.80
CA SER A 160 6.81 -24.17 -7.84
C SER A 160 5.73 -24.19 -8.94
N THR A 161 4.51 -23.76 -8.63
CA THR A 161 3.40 -23.74 -9.58
C THR A 161 3.31 -22.38 -10.29
N THR A 162 2.67 -22.33 -11.47
CA THR A 162 2.37 -21.07 -12.18
C THR A 162 1.54 -20.11 -11.33
N VAL A 163 0.76 -20.63 -10.37
CA VAL A 163 -0.09 -19.85 -9.46
C VAL A 163 0.75 -18.99 -8.51
N ASP A 164 1.88 -19.52 -8.03
CA ASP A 164 2.79 -18.82 -7.11
C ASP A 164 3.37 -17.55 -7.76
N TYR A 165 3.73 -17.64 -9.04
CA TYR A 165 4.23 -16.50 -9.81
C TYR A 165 3.18 -15.40 -10.00
N ILE A 166 1.91 -15.76 -10.23
CA ILE A 166 0.85 -14.76 -10.38
C ILE A 166 0.61 -14.05 -9.05
N GLN A 167 0.55 -14.78 -7.95
CA GLN A 167 0.41 -14.17 -6.61
C GLN A 167 1.58 -13.24 -6.29
N LEU A 168 2.79 -13.59 -6.71
CA LEU A 168 3.97 -12.75 -6.58
C LEU A 168 3.86 -11.44 -7.36
N VAL A 169 3.43 -11.53 -8.62
CA VAL A 169 3.19 -10.36 -9.46
C VAL A 169 2.13 -9.47 -8.82
N LEU A 170 1.01 -10.05 -8.38
CA LEU A 170 -0.04 -9.29 -7.69
C LEU A 170 0.51 -8.61 -6.43
N PHE A 171 1.33 -9.30 -5.64
CA PHE A 171 1.98 -8.74 -4.45
C PHE A 171 2.90 -7.56 -4.83
N ILE A 172 3.70 -7.67 -5.88
CA ILE A 172 4.58 -6.56 -6.30
C ILE A 172 3.79 -5.36 -6.83
N PHE A 173 2.69 -5.60 -7.57
CA PHE A 173 1.90 -4.54 -8.20
C PHE A 173 0.89 -3.86 -7.28
N GLN A 174 0.45 -4.53 -6.21
CA GLN A 174 -0.58 -4.03 -5.30
C GLN A 174 -0.34 -2.58 -4.80
N PRO A 175 0.86 -2.14 -4.37
CA PRO A 175 1.07 -0.76 -3.91
C PRO A 175 0.71 0.32 -4.95
N ILE A 176 0.84 -0.02 -6.24
CA ILE A 176 0.50 0.89 -7.35
C ILE A 176 -1.03 1.05 -7.42
N VAL A 177 -1.76 -0.06 -7.32
CA VAL A 177 -3.23 -0.08 -7.33
C VAL A 177 -3.77 0.69 -6.14
N ASP A 178 -3.25 0.43 -4.94
CA ASP A 178 -3.67 1.10 -3.71
C ASP A 178 -3.34 2.59 -3.73
N GLY A 179 -2.18 2.97 -4.29
CA GLY A 179 -1.82 4.36 -4.51
C GLY A 179 -2.79 5.08 -5.45
N PHE A 180 -3.21 4.43 -6.54
CA PHE A 180 -4.20 4.97 -7.47
C PHE A 180 -5.59 5.09 -6.83
N LEU A 181 -5.99 4.10 -6.01
CA LEU A 181 -7.20 4.16 -5.21
C LEU A 181 -7.18 5.34 -4.24
N ALA A 182 -6.09 5.52 -3.50
CA ALA A 182 -5.93 6.62 -2.56
C ALA A 182 -6.06 7.99 -3.25
N VAL A 183 -5.41 8.19 -4.40
CA VAL A 183 -5.57 9.41 -5.21
C VAL A 183 -7.02 9.62 -5.62
N SER A 184 -7.68 8.57 -6.12
CA SER A 184 -9.03 8.66 -6.68
C SER A 184 -10.08 8.97 -5.62
N LEU A 185 -9.99 8.34 -4.44
CA LEU A 185 -10.86 8.61 -3.29
C LEU A 185 -10.61 10.01 -2.71
N SER A 186 -9.35 10.47 -2.73
CA SER A 186 -9.00 11.83 -2.30
C SER A 186 -9.56 12.88 -3.26
N ALA A 187 -9.48 12.61 -4.57
CA ALA A 187 -10.08 13.45 -5.61
C ALA A 187 -11.60 13.55 -5.40
N LEU A 188 -12.27 12.41 -5.21
CA LEU A 188 -13.71 12.36 -4.97
C LEU A 188 -14.08 13.15 -3.71
N SER A 189 -13.36 12.93 -2.62
CA SER A 189 -13.60 13.60 -1.34
C SER A 189 -13.44 15.12 -1.43
N ALA A 190 -12.43 15.60 -2.16
CA ALA A 190 -12.21 17.04 -2.37
C ALA A 190 -13.22 17.67 -3.32
N SER A 191 -13.68 16.92 -4.33
CA SER A 191 -14.79 17.34 -5.19
C SER A 191 -16.13 17.38 -4.46
N LEU A 192 -16.35 16.53 -3.44
CA LEU A 192 -17.57 16.51 -2.62
C LEU A 192 -17.54 17.57 -1.51
N PHE A 193 -16.42 17.72 -0.82
CA PHE A 193 -16.27 18.66 0.29
C PHE A 193 -15.10 19.59 0.03
N PRO A 194 -15.35 20.86 -0.34
CA PRO A 194 -14.27 21.80 -0.65
C PRO A 194 -13.49 22.24 0.60
N ASN A 195 -14.02 21.97 1.81
CA ASN A 195 -13.28 22.12 3.05
C ASN A 195 -12.21 21.02 3.18
N ALA A 196 -10.93 21.44 3.24
CA ALA A 196 -9.79 20.54 3.28
C ALA A 196 -9.76 19.61 4.51
N LEU A 197 -10.32 20.02 5.65
CA LEU A 197 -10.38 19.15 6.84
C LEU A 197 -11.37 18.00 6.62
N TRP A 198 -12.61 18.32 6.23
CA TRP A 198 -13.65 17.31 5.99
C TRP A 198 -13.32 16.40 4.82
N SER A 199 -12.71 16.95 3.78
CA SER A 199 -12.25 16.15 2.63
C SER A 199 -11.17 15.13 3.03
N ARG A 200 -10.22 15.51 3.89
CA ARG A 200 -9.18 14.58 4.37
C ARG A 200 -9.79 13.48 5.24
N LEU A 201 -10.65 13.85 6.19
CA LEU A 201 -11.34 12.89 7.04
C LEU A 201 -12.16 11.90 6.21
N LEU A 202 -12.92 12.39 5.22
CA LEU A 202 -13.67 11.54 4.32
C LEU A 202 -12.75 10.64 3.51
N SER A 203 -11.66 11.16 2.95
CA SER A 203 -10.73 10.35 2.17
C SER A 203 -10.07 9.25 3.00
N TYR A 204 -9.67 9.54 4.25
CA TYR A 204 -9.12 8.52 5.15
C TYR A 204 -10.16 7.49 5.53
N THR A 205 -11.39 7.92 5.78
CA THR A 205 -12.51 7.03 6.11
C THR A 205 -12.83 6.11 4.95
N LEU A 206 -12.95 6.64 3.72
CA LEU A 206 -13.20 5.84 2.52
C LEU A 206 -12.04 4.88 2.24
N LEU A 207 -10.80 5.34 2.38
CA LEU A 207 -9.63 4.48 2.19
C LEU A 207 -9.59 3.35 3.22
N GLY A 208 -9.85 3.67 4.51
CA GLY A 208 -9.92 2.70 5.59
C GLY A 208 -11.08 1.72 5.43
N LEU A 209 -12.25 2.17 4.95
CA LEU A 209 -13.39 1.30 4.68
C LEU A 209 -13.11 0.35 3.51
N VAL A 210 -12.52 0.84 2.42
CA VAL A 210 -12.23 0.00 1.25
C VAL A 210 -11.09 -0.97 1.57
N LEU A 211 -9.92 -0.49 1.98
CA LEU A 211 -8.78 -1.36 2.25
C LEU A 211 -8.96 -2.21 3.51
N GLY A 212 -9.52 -1.64 4.57
CA GLY A 212 -9.80 -2.36 5.82
C GLY A 212 -10.96 -3.35 5.66
N GLY A 213 -12.01 -3.00 4.91
CA GLY A 213 -13.11 -3.92 4.60
C GLY A 213 -12.65 -5.10 3.74
N LEU A 214 -11.89 -4.84 2.67
CA LEU A 214 -11.31 -5.89 1.84
C LEU A 214 -10.31 -6.75 2.64
N GLY A 215 -9.49 -6.12 3.49
CA GLY A 215 -8.58 -6.81 4.40
C GLY A 215 -9.31 -7.70 5.41
N LEU A 216 -10.41 -7.22 5.98
CA LEU A 216 -11.25 -8.00 6.91
C LEU A 216 -11.86 -9.23 6.22
N ILE A 217 -12.45 -9.06 5.03
CA ILE A 217 -13.00 -10.17 4.24
C ILE A 217 -11.91 -11.20 3.97
N ASN A 218 -10.74 -10.74 3.55
CA ASN A 218 -9.62 -11.62 3.26
C ASN A 218 -9.10 -12.36 4.50
N SER A 219 -9.00 -11.68 5.63
CA SER A 219 -8.54 -12.31 6.87
C SER A 219 -9.58 -13.26 7.45
N LEU A 220 -10.87 -12.95 7.37
CA LEU A 220 -11.92 -13.90 7.71
C LEU A 220 -11.83 -15.15 6.83
N TRP A 221 -11.65 -14.96 5.51
CA TRP A 221 -11.42 -16.07 4.59
C TRP A 221 -10.23 -16.94 5.03
N LEU A 222 -9.06 -16.33 5.28
CA LEU A 222 -7.85 -17.04 5.72
C LEU A 222 -8.00 -17.72 7.08
N ILE A 223 -8.77 -17.15 8.01
CA ILE A 223 -9.10 -17.77 9.30
C ILE A 223 -9.88 -19.07 9.09
N PHE A 224 -10.84 -19.07 8.15
CA PHE A 224 -11.66 -20.25 7.89
C PHE A 224 -11.01 -21.28 6.96
N THR A 225 -10.03 -20.88 6.14
CA THR A 225 -9.41 -21.77 5.16
C THR A 225 -7.98 -22.22 5.49
N SER A 226 -7.32 -21.64 6.49
CA SER A 226 -5.91 -21.97 6.80
C SER A 226 -5.61 -22.19 8.28
N VAL A 227 -4.68 -23.11 8.57
CA VAL A 227 -4.18 -23.41 9.93
C VAL A 227 -3.44 -22.21 10.55
N MET A 228 -2.85 -21.35 9.71
CA MET A 228 -2.18 -20.11 10.10
C MET A 228 -3.13 -18.90 10.14
N GLY A 229 -4.42 -19.13 9.93
CA GLY A 229 -5.48 -18.15 9.86
C GLY A 229 -5.51 -17.14 11.02
N PRO A 230 -5.32 -17.55 12.29
CA PRO A 230 -5.23 -16.61 13.41
C PRO A 230 -4.00 -15.68 13.36
N LEU A 231 -2.85 -16.16 12.83
CA LEU A 231 -1.66 -15.34 12.64
C LEU A 231 -1.87 -14.34 11.48
N ALA A 232 -2.48 -14.79 10.39
CA ALA A 232 -2.91 -13.93 9.29
C ALA A 232 -3.97 -12.89 9.73
N GLY A 233 -4.84 -13.28 10.66
CA GLY A 233 -5.79 -12.41 11.34
C GLY A 233 -5.12 -11.35 12.22
N LEU A 234 -4.04 -11.69 12.92
CA LEU A 234 -3.24 -10.73 13.71
C LEU A 234 -2.45 -9.75 12.82
N LEU A 235 -2.11 -10.17 11.61
CA LEU A 235 -1.50 -9.34 10.58
C LEU A 235 -2.56 -8.57 9.75
N THR A 236 -3.85 -8.55 10.13
CA THR A 236 -4.91 -7.74 9.45
C THR A 236 -4.54 -6.26 9.23
N PRO A 237 -3.90 -5.53 10.16
CA PRO A 237 -3.46 -4.15 9.92
C PRO A 237 -2.37 -4.06 8.82
N LEU A 238 -1.77 -5.21 8.52
CA LEU A 238 -0.76 -5.46 7.51
C LEU A 238 -1.36 -6.25 6.34
N GLY A 239 -2.68 -6.25 6.13
CA GLY A 239 -3.40 -7.08 5.15
C GLY A 239 -2.88 -7.01 3.70
N HIS A 240 -2.05 -6.02 3.39
CA HIS A 240 -1.26 -5.94 2.15
C HIS A 240 -0.13 -6.98 2.03
N TRP A 241 0.14 -7.77 3.08
CA TRP A 241 1.04 -8.92 3.08
C TRP A 241 0.32 -10.25 2.87
N SER A 242 -1.01 -10.25 2.87
CA SER A 242 -1.79 -11.48 2.75
C SER A 242 -1.49 -12.26 1.47
N LEU A 243 -1.20 -11.58 0.35
CA LEU A 243 -0.76 -12.23 -0.90
C LEU A 243 0.53 -13.04 -0.71
N LEU A 244 1.50 -12.52 0.06
CA LEU A 244 2.73 -13.25 0.37
C LEU A 244 2.48 -14.36 1.39
N ALA A 245 1.61 -14.13 2.37
CA ALA A 245 1.25 -15.15 3.36
C ALA A 245 0.55 -16.35 2.69
N VAL A 246 -0.31 -16.10 1.70
CA VAL A 246 -0.99 -17.13 0.92
C VAL A 246 -0.02 -17.91 0.05
N SER A 247 0.94 -17.25 -0.61
CA SER A 247 1.92 -17.95 -1.44
C SER A 247 2.91 -18.80 -0.64
N LEU A 248 2.98 -18.62 0.68
CA LEU A 248 3.78 -19.44 1.59
C LEU A 248 2.98 -20.60 2.21
N MET A 249 1.69 -20.74 1.91
CA MET A 249 0.86 -21.83 2.43
C MET A 249 0.75 -22.97 1.42
N PRO A 250 1.04 -24.22 1.81
CA PRO A 250 0.84 -25.36 0.93
C PRO A 250 -0.67 -25.60 0.74
N ILE A 251 -1.16 -25.42 -0.48
CA ILE A 251 -2.55 -25.73 -0.84
C ILE A 251 -2.59 -27.17 -1.37
N HIS A 252 -3.25 -28.07 -0.64
CA HIS A 252 -3.21 -29.50 -0.97
C HIS A 252 -4.14 -29.91 -2.13
N HIS A 253 -4.96 -28.99 -2.66
CA HIS A 253 -5.88 -29.28 -3.76
C HIS A 253 -5.80 -28.23 -4.88
N PRO A 254 -5.46 -28.62 -6.12
CA PRO A 254 -5.24 -27.67 -7.23
C PRO A 254 -6.51 -26.89 -7.62
N GLU A 255 -7.69 -27.48 -7.44
CA GLU A 255 -8.97 -26.79 -7.67
C GLU A 255 -9.17 -25.61 -6.69
N THR A 256 -8.69 -25.76 -5.45
CA THR A 256 -8.77 -24.69 -4.46
C THR A 256 -7.74 -23.58 -4.72
N GLU A 257 -6.61 -23.86 -5.37
CA GLU A 257 -5.60 -22.86 -5.73
C GLU A 257 -6.13 -21.82 -6.72
N VAL A 258 -6.87 -22.26 -7.75
CA VAL A 258 -7.45 -21.38 -8.76
C VAL A 258 -8.49 -20.45 -8.15
N ILE A 259 -9.35 -20.99 -7.28
CA ILE A 259 -10.35 -20.20 -6.55
C ILE A 259 -9.66 -19.18 -5.64
N HIS A 260 -8.63 -19.59 -4.90
CA HIS A 260 -7.85 -18.68 -4.06
C HIS A 260 -7.21 -17.57 -4.87
N LEU A 261 -6.55 -17.89 -5.99
CA LEU A 261 -5.95 -16.89 -6.87
C LEU A 261 -7.00 -15.91 -7.39
N ALA A 262 -8.17 -16.39 -7.82
CA ALA A 262 -9.25 -15.55 -8.32
C ALA A 262 -9.75 -14.59 -7.22
N VAL A 263 -9.99 -15.09 -6.01
CA VAL A 263 -10.41 -14.27 -4.85
C VAL A 263 -9.34 -13.22 -4.51
N MET A 264 -8.07 -13.62 -4.45
CA MET A 264 -6.96 -12.71 -4.14
C MET A 264 -6.80 -11.61 -5.20
N THR A 265 -6.90 -11.97 -6.47
CA THR A 265 -6.86 -11.03 -7.60
C THR A 265 -8.05 -10.06 -7.53
N ALA A 266 -9.24 -10.57 -7.22
CA ALA A 266 -10.44 -9.76 -7.08
C ALA A 266 -10.31 -8.74 -5.93
N LEU A 267 -9.92 -9.20 -4.74
CA LEU A 267 -9.83 -8.37 -3.53
C LEU A 267 -8.70 -7.35 -3.57
N HIS A 268 -7.53 -7.69 -4.13
CA HIS A 268 -6.35 -6.82 -4.07
C HIS A 268 -6.12 -5.98 -5.32
N VAL A 269 -6.73 -6.33 -6.45
CA VAL A 269 -6.50 -5.64 -7.73
C VAL A 269 -7.79 -5.19 -8.37
N ILE A 270 -8.70 -6.11 -8.71
CA ILE A 270 -9.86 -5.78 -9.54
C ILE A 270 -10.81 -4.82 -8.82
N ILE A 271 -11.25 -5.15 -7.60
CA ILE A 271 -12.19 -4.31 -6.84
C ILE A 271 -11.58 -2.94 -6.52
N PRO A 272 -10.35 -2.84 -5.94
CA PRO A 272 -9.70 -1.55 -5.72
C PRO A 272 -9.58 -0.71 -7.01
N LEU A 273 -9.19 -1.32 -8.13
CA LEU A 273 -9.06 -0.61 -9.41
C LEU A 273 -10.40 -0.10 -9.92
N LEU A 274 -11.46 -0.91 -9.85
CA LEU A 274 -12.81 -0.49 -10.25
C LEU A 274 -13.30 0.69 -9.40
N VAL A 275 -13.15 0.59 -8.07
CA VAL A 275 -13.51 1.67 -7.15
C VAL A 275 -12.70 2.93 -7.46
N ALA A 276 -11.41 2.81 -7.75
CA ALA A 276 -10.55 3.92 -8.12
C ALA A 276 -11.01 4.59 -9.42
N VAL A 277 -11.24 3.82 -10.49
CA VAL A 277 -11.68 4.35 -11.79
C VAL A 277 -13.04 5.06 -11.67
N ILE A 278 -14.00 4.46 -10.98
CA ILE A 278 -15.32 5.05 -10.76
C ILE A 278 -15.19 6.36 -9.96
N SER A 279 -14.47 6.31 -8.83
CA SER A 279 -14.27 7.48 -7.97
C SER A 279 -13.59 8.62 -8.70
N PHE A 280 -12.56 8.32 -9.51
CA PHE A 280 -11.85 9.30 -10.32
C PHE A 280 -12.78 9.96 -11.37
N ARG A 281 -13.57 9.16 -12.09
CA ARG A 281 -14.51 9.68 -13.10
C ARG A 281 -15.58 10.56 -12.46
N VAL A 282 -16.12 10.16 -11.31
CA VAL A 282 -17.09 10.97 -10.56
C VAL A 282 -16.45 12.25 -10.05
N ALA A 283 -15.23 12.18 -9.50
CA ALA A 283 -14.49 13.34 -9.02
C ALA A 283 -14.29 14.40 -10.11
N VAL A 284 -13.90 13.98 -11.32
CA VAL A 284 -13.73 14.88 -12.48
C VAL A 284 -15.06 15.51 -12.88
N ARG A 285 -16.15 14.73 -12.95
CA ARG A 285 -17.48 15.25 -13.28
C ARG A 285 -17.95 16.30 -12.27
N LEU A 286 -17.84 16.00 -10.97
CA LEU A 286 -18.22 16.92 -9.90
C LEU A 286 -17.39 18.20 -9.90
N ALA A 287 -16.07 18.08 -10.11
CA ALA A 287 -15.19 19.25 -10.21
C ALA A 287 -15.53 20.14 -11.43
N ASN A 288 -16.06 19.56 -12.51
CA ASN A 288 -16.49 20.31 -13.68
C ASN A 288 -17.88 20.97 -13.51
N GLN A 289 -18.73 20.46 -12.61
CA GLN A 289 -20.10 20.94 -12.41
C GLN A 289 -20.22 22.11 -11.42
N ARG A 290 -19.22 22.34 -10.56
CA ARG A 290 -19.23 23.42 -9.54
C ARG A 290 -18.95 24.81 -10.12
N MET A 291 -19.60 25.11 -11.24
CA MET A 291 -19.73 26.44 -11.85
C MET A 291 -21.00 27.11 -11.31
#